data_AF-A0A1V5NBY1-F1
#
_entry.id   AF-A0A1V5NBY1-F1
#
_cell.length_a   1.000
_cell.length_b   1.000
_cell.length_c   1.000
_cell.angle_alpha   90.00
_cell.angle_beta   90.00
_cell.angle_gamma   90.00
#
_symmetry.space_group_name_H-M   'P 1'
#
loop_
_entity.id
_entity.type
_entity.pdbx_description
1 polymer ?
#
loop_
_entity_poly.entity_id
_entity_poly.type
_entity_poly.pdbx_seq_one_letter_code
_entity_poly.pdbx_strand_id
1 'polypeptide(L)' 'MQMLMKQSTASVDAIADVFNLTEGEKYLLLESDVGEGLFFAGMNHVAIKVVASYAEDQIITTDPKQLLGG' A
#
# COMPACT_ATOMS: atom_id res chain seq x y z
N MET A 1 10.79 10.16 2.70
CA MET A 1 10.19 9.16 1.80
C MET A 1 8.70 9.19 2.00
N GLN A 2 7.92 9.15 0.92
CA GLN A 2 6.46 9.24 0.98
C GLN A 2 5.87 8.11 0.14
N MET A 3 4.90 7.40 0.71
CA MET A 3 4.22 6.28 0.09
C MET A 3 2.77 6.23 0.54
N LEU A 4 1.89 5.82 -0.35
CA LEU A 4 0.47 5.59 -0.10
C LEU A 4 0.17 4.12 -0.38
N MET A 5 -0.38 3.41 0.59
CA MET A 5 -0.86 2.03 0.41
C MET A 5 -2.34 2.03 0.06
N LYS A 6 -2.94 0.85 -0.14
CA LYS A 6 -4.38 0.67 -0.39
C LYS A 6 -5.25 1.60 0.47
N GLN A 7 -6.17 2.31 -0.18
CA GLN A 7 -7.10 3.25 0.47
C GLN A 7 -8.55 2.77 0.40
N SER A 8 -9.37 3.23 1.34
CA SER A 8 -10.81 3.03 1.30
C SER A 8 -11.49 4.06 0.40
N THR A 9 -12.66 3.72 -0.15
CA THR A 9 -13.48 4.64 -0.96
C THR A 9 -13.87 5.91 -0.21
N ALA A 10 -13.96 5.87 1.12
CA ALA A 10 -14.27 7.04 1.94
C ALA A 10 -13.08 8.00 2.12
N SER A 11 -11.85 7.52 1.94
CA SER A 11 -10.63 8.29 2.23
C SER A 11 -9.87 8.70 0.96
N VAL A 12 -10.06 7.96 -0.14
CA VAL A 12 -9.23 8.12 -1.34
C VAL A 12 -9.36 9.50 -1.99
N ASP A 13 -10.52 10.14 -1.93
CA ASP A 13 -10.75 11.46 -2.54
C ASP A 13 -9.94 12.54 -1.82
N ALA A 14 -10.01 12.57 -0.49
CA ALA A 14 -9.23 13.52 0.31
C ALA A 14 -7.71 13.31 0.13
N ILE A 15 -7.27 12.06 -0.01
CA ILE A 15 -5.86 11.74 -0.26
C ILE A 15 -5.46 12.16 -1.68
N ALA A 16 -6.30 11.92 -2.68
CA ALA A 16 -6.03 12.34 -4.05
C ALA A 16 -5.84 13.86 -4.14
N ASP A 17 -6.69 14.63 -3.46
CA ASP A 17 -6.60 16.09 -3.42
C ASP A 17 -5.35 16.58 -2.68
N VAL A 18 -5.02 16.00 -1.53
CA VAL A 18 -3.85 16.42 -0.73
C VAL A 18 -2.53 16.13 -1.46
N PHE A 19 -2.49 15.07 -2.26
CA PHE A 19 -1.28 14.59 -2.93
C PHE A 19 -1.27 14.88 -4.44
N ASN A 20 -2.24 15.64 -4.96
CA ASN A 20 -2.42 15.93 -6.39
C ASN A 20 -2.35 14.66 -7.26
N LEU A 21 -3.04 13.60 -6.84
CA LEU A 21 -3.07 12.35 -7.60
C LEU A 21 -3.95 12.49 -8.84
N THR A 22 -3.52 11.83 -9.92
CA THR A 22 -4.35 11.60 -11.09
C THR A 22 -5.48 10.62 -10.78
N GLU A 23 -6.54 10.61 -11.60
CA GLU A 23 -7.59 9.60 -11.47
C GLU A 23 -7.03 8.17 -11.56
N GLY A 24 -6.05 7.93 -12.43
CA GLY A 24 -5.39 6.63 -12.57
C GLY A 24 -4.69 6.18 -11.28
N GLU A 25 -3.99 7.09 -10.60
CA GLU A 25 -3.32 6.80 -9.33
C GLU A 25 -4.32 6.58 -8.19
N LYS A 26 -5.42 7.33 -8.18
CA LYS A 26 -6.55 7.10 -7.26
C LYS A 26 -7.13 5.69 -7.46
N TYR A 27 -7.40 5.29 -8.71
CA TYR A 27 -7.89 3.94 -9.01
C TYR A 27 -6.88 2.87 -8.60
N LEU A 28 -5.58 3.10 -8.85
CA LEU A 28 -4.53 2.20 -8.40
C LEU A 28 -4.58 1.98 -6.88
N LEU A 29 -4.76 3.04 -6.09
CA LEU A 29 -4.85 2.93 -4.62
C LEU A 29 -6.12 2.22 -4.13
N LEU A 30 -7.21 2.26 -4.90
CA LEU A 30 -8.44 1.51 -4.58
C LEU A 30 -8.28 0.01 -4.88
N GLU A 31 -7.60 -0.32 -5.97
CA GLU A 31 -7.45 -1.70 -6.46
C GLU A 31 -6.21 -2.42 -5.90
N SER A 32 -5.25 -1.69 -5.31
CA SER A 32 -4.01 -2.25 -4.73
C SER A 32 -4.28 -3.38 -3.74
N ASP A 33 -3.46 -4.42 -3.78
CA ASP A 33 -3.46 -5.50 -2.79
C ASP A 33 -2.60 -5.18 -1.56
N VAL A 34 -2.58 -6.09 -0.58
CA VAL A 34 -1.71 -5.96 0.60
C VAL A 34 -0.24 -5.94 0.16
N GLY A 35 0.48 -4.90 0.58
CA GLY A 35 1.87 -4.68 0.17
C GLY A 35 1.99 -3.84 -1.11
N GLU A 36 0.90 -3.52 -1.80
CA GLU A 36 0.92 -2.69 -3.00
C GLU A 36 0.49 -1.24 -2.71
N GLY A 37 0.99 -0.31 -3.52
CA GLY A 37 0.66 1.10 -3.40
C GLY A 37 1.42 2.00 -4.36
N LEU A 38 1.51 3.27 -4.01
CA LEU A 38 2.16 4.35 -4.75
C LEU A 38 3.36 4.90 -3.96
N PHE A 39 4.52 4.97 -4.59
CA PHE A 39 5.75 5.53 -4.03
C PHE A 39 6.16 6.81 -4.77
N PHE A 40 6.57 7.82 -4.01
CA PHE A 40 6.92 9.14 -4.54
C PHE A 40 8.43 9.24 -4.74
N ALA A 41 8.86 9.25 -6.00
CA ALA A 41 10.26 9.36 -6.42
C ALA A 41 10.53 10.77 -6.99
N GLY A 42 10.76 11.72 -6.08
CA GLY A 42 10.90 13.13 -6.43
C GLY A 42 9.56 13.69 -6.89
N MET A 43 9.46 14.04 -8.17
CA MET A 43 8.23 14.56 -8.79
C MET A 43 7.38 13.48 -9.45
N ASN A 44 7.86 12.23 -9.49
CA ASN A 44 7.15 11.13 -10.12
C ASN A 44 6.49 10.24 -9.07
N HIS A 45 5.37 9.65 -9.44
CA HIS A 45 4.74 8.59 -8.68
C HIS A 45 4.93 7.26 -9.41
N VAL A 46 5.33 6.22 -8.67
CA VAL A 46 5.57 4.89 -9.21
C VAL A 46 4.81 3.85 -8.38
N ALA A 47 4.23 2.86 -9.05
CA ALA A 47 3.63 1.73 -8.35
C ALA A 47 4.71 0.94 -7.60
N ILE A 48 4.43 0.53 -6.37
CA ILE A 48 5.32 -0.27 -5.53
C ILE A 48 4.60 -1.53 -5.06
N LYS A 49 5.35 -2.64 -4.97
CA LYS A 49 4.95 -3.87 -4.29
C LYS A 49 6.02 -4.26 -3.29
N VAL A 50 5.68 -4.20 -2.02
CA VAL A 50 6.51 -4.65 -0.92
C VAL A 50 6.25 -6.15 -0.73
N VAL A 51 7.32 -6.94 -0.85
CA VAL A 51 7.29 -8.38 -0.60
C VAL A 51 8.13 -8.67 0.63
N ALA A 52 7.56 -9.40 1.59
CA ALA A 52 8.31 -9.87 2.74
C ALA A 52 9.33 -10.91 2.28
N SER A 53 10.55 -10.84 2.84
CA SER A 53 11.49 -11.96 2.71
C SER A 53 10.95 -13.15 3.52
N TYR A 54 11.11 -14.36 3.00
CA TYR A 54 10.75 -15.62 3.68
C TYR A 54 11.32 -15.72 5.12
N ALA A 55 12.41 -15.00 5.42
CA ALA A 55 13.05 -14.98 6.73
C ALA A 55 12.39 -14.02 7.75
N GLU A 56 11.76 -12.93 7.30
CA GLU A 56 11.15 -11.93 8.21
C GLU A 56 9.72 -12.31 8.61
N ASP A 57 9.00 -13.02 7.75
CA ASP A 57 7.61 -13.46 7.99
C ASP A 57 7.48 -14.41 9.20
N GLN A 58 8.54 -15.18 9.52
CA GLN A 58 8.56 -16.06 10.69
C GLN A 58 8.82 -15.35 12.03
N ILE A 59 9.30 -14.11 12.02
CA ILE A 59 9.71 -13.39 13.25
C ILE A 59 8.70 -12.29 13.60
N ILE A 60 8.02 -11.69 12.63
CA ILE A 60 7.25 -10.45 12.80
C ILE A 60 5.85 -10.54 12.17
N THR A 61 5.15 -11.68 12.29
CA THR A 61 3.74 -11.72 11.89
C THR A 61 2.85 -11.15 13.00
N THR A 62 2.04 -10.14 12.68
CA THR A 62 0.96 -9.63 13.55
C THR A 62 -0.38 -10.30 13.26
N ASP A 63 -0.42 -11.31 12.39
CA ASP A 63 -1.63 -12.11 12.20
C ASP A 63 -1.66 -13.27 13.21
N PRO A 64 -2.50 -13.19 14.26
CA PRO A 64 -2.60 -14.26 15.25
C PRO A 64 -3.05 -15.60 14.65
N LYS A 65 -3.71 -15.60 13.49
CA LYS A 65 -4.09 -16.85 12.79
C LYS A 65 -2.88 -17.59 12.23
N GLN A 66 -1.78 -16.89 11.98
CA GLN A 66 -0.54 -17.48 11.46
C GLN A 66 0.27 -18.16 12.57
N LEU A 67 0.02 -17.79 13.84
CA LEU A 67 0.59 -18.44 15.04
C LEU A 67 -0.22 -19.67 15.48
N LEU A 68 -1.52 -19.67 15.19
CA LEU A 68 -2.45 -20.76 15.48
C LEU A 68 -2.54 -21.66 14.25
N GLY A 69 -1.53 -22.51 14.04
CA GLY A 69 -1.61 -23.51 12.99
C GLY A 69 -2.81 -24.44 13.18
N GLY A 70 -3.86 -24.26 12.38
CA GLY A 70 -5.06 -25.13 12.34
C GLY A 70 -6.29 -24.55 13.04
#